data_AF-A0A0C1R4M2-F1
#
_entry.id   AF-A0A0C1R4M2-F1
#
_cell.length_a   1.000
_cell.length_b   1.000
_cell.length_c   1.000
_cell.angle_alpha   90.00
_cell.angle_beta   90.00
_cell.angle_gamma   90.00
#
_symmetry.space_group_name_H-M   'P 1'
#
loop_
_entity.id
_entity.type
_entity.pdbx_description
1 polymer ?
#
loop_
_entity_poly.entity_id
_entity_poly.type
_entity_poly.pdbx_seq_one_letter_code
_entity_poly.pdbx_strand_id
1 'polypeptide(L)'
;MSIVLTFTSNTVVFRQDPRKPSQDTEHASVNVDETNIEFSSIEITDFQGIPFAKHLNLKVHIDGDGIVSNQGNQINTWFISVNDVSQIKCDS
;
A
#
# COMPACT_ATOMS: atom_id res chain seq x y z
N MET A 1 12.45 -6.07 12.29
CA MET A 1 12.41 -4.73 11.67
C MET A 1 11.08 -4.60 10.97
N SER A 2 10.24 -3.69 11.47
CA SER A 2 8.97 -3.32 10.85
C SER A 2 9.10 -1.92 10.27
N ILE A 3 8.32 -1.63 9.22
CA ILE A 3 8.26 -0.33 8.57
C ILE A 3 6.88 0.25 8.85
N VAL A 4 6.84 1.42 9.45
CA VAL A 4 5.61 2.14 9.78
C VAL A 4 5.39 3.24 8.76
N LEU A 5 4.19 3.27 8.17
CA LEU A 5 3.74 4.37 7.33
C LEU A 5 2.69 5.21 8.05
N THR A 6 2.89 6.52 8.02
CA THR A 6 1.88 7.51 8.39
C THR A 6 1.29 8.09 7.12
N PHE A 7 -0.03 8.28 7.10
CA PHE A 7 -0.77 8.67 5.91
C PHE A 7 -1.21 10.14 5.96
N THR A 8 -1.44 10.74 4.79
CA THR A 8 -1.90 12.13 4.62
C THR A 8 -3.42 12.28 4.74
N SER A 9 -4.14 11.17 4.61
CA SER A 9 -5.60 11.05 4.64
C SER A 9 -6.01 9.95 5.60
N ASN A 10 -7.16 10.11 6.25
CA ASN A 10 -7.75 9.08 7.11
C ASN A 10 -8.25 7.88 6.30
N THR A 11 -8.35 7.98 4.97
CA THR A 11 -8.68 6.83 4.12
C THR A 11 -7.54 6.58 3.14
N VAL A 12 -7.03 5.35 3.15
CA VAL A 12 -5.98 4.87 2.25
C VAL A 12 -6.55 3.75 1.39
N VAL A 13 -6.25 3.80 0.09
CA VAL A 13 -6.67 2.78 -0.87
C VAL A 13 -5.49 1.88 -1.22
N PHE A 14 -5.61 0.61 -0.87
CA PHE A 14 -4.69 -0.46 -1.22
C PHE A 14 -5.13 -1.13 -2.52
N ARG A 15 -4.21 -1.26 -3.48
CA ARG A 15 -4.45 -1.83 -4.82
C ARG A 15 -3.59 -3.07 -5.03
N GLN A 16 -4.12 -4.09 -5.69
CA GLN A 16 -3.36 -5.32 -5.96
C GLN A 16 -2.46 -5.22 -7.21
N ASP A 17 -2.94 -4.53 -8.26
CA ASP A 17 -2.15 -4.22 -9.46
C ASP A 17 -2.50 -2.80 -9.97
N PRO A 18 -1.57 -1.82 -9.89
CA PRO A 18 -1.81 -0.47 -10.35
C PRO A 18 -2.07 -0.34 -11.88
N ARG A 19 -1.85 -1.38 -12.70
CA ARG A 19 -2.00 -1.36 -14.19
C ARG A 19 -3.34 -1.81 -14.70
N LYS A 20 -4.06 -2.65 -13.96
CA LYS A 20 -5.29 -3.24 -14.48
C LYS A 20 -6.36 -2.16 -14.40
N PRO A 21 -6.95 -1.68 -15.51
CA PRO A 21 -7.98 -0.63 -15.49
C PRO A 21 -9.21 -1.04 -14.66
N SER A 22 -9.44 -2.34 -14.49
CA SER A 22 -10.46 -2.94 -13.62
C SER A 22 -10.07 -2.89 -12.13
N GLN A 23 -9.57 -1.76 -11.63
CA GLN A 23 -9.27 -1.58 -10.20
C GLN A 23 -10.52 -1.56 -9.32
N ASP A 24 -11.69 -1.49 -9.94
CA ASP A 24 -12.98 -1.58 -9.27
C ASP A 24 -13.27 -2.97 -8.70
N THR A 25 -12.60 -4.04 -9.18
CA THR A 25 -12.91 -5.39 -8.68
C THR A 25 -12.25 -5.71 -7.34
N GLU A 26 -10.96 -5.45 -7.14
CA GLU A 26 -10.25 -5.80 -5.89
C GLU A 26 -9.38 -4.65 -5.36
N HIS A 27 -9.87 -4.00 -4.32
CA HIS A 27 -9.14 -3.02 -3.53
C HIS A 27 -9.52 -3.18 -2.06
N ALA A 28 -8.73 -2.57 -1.18
CA ALA A 28 -9.12 -2.38 0.21
C ALA A 28 -9.01 -0.90 0.56
N SER A 29 -10.03 -0.38 1.24
CA SER A 29 -9.99 0.97 1.80
C SER A 29 -9.96 0.84 3.30
N VAL A 30 -8.87 1.27 3.92
CA VAL A 30 -8.71 1.23 5.37
C VAL A 30 -8.89 2.64 5.91
N ASN A 31 -9.78 2.79 6.89
CA ASN A 31 -9.85 4.01 7.68
C ASN A 31 -8.70 3.96 8.70
N VAL A 32 -7.73 4.84 8.51
CA VAL A 32 -6.55 5.07 9.34
C VAL A 32 -6.72 6.39 10.08
N ASP A 33 -7.71 6.48 10.98
CA ASP A 33 -7.77 7.58 11.95
C ASP A 33 -6.54 7.50 12.87
N GLU A 34 -5.44 8.15 12.44
CA GLU A 34 -4.11 8.16 13.07
C GLU A 34 -3.40 6.79 13.18
N THR A 35 -3.92 5.77 12.49
CA THR A 35 -3.40 4.41 12.58
C THR A 35 -2.15 4.24 11.72
N ASN A 36 -1.00 4.13 12.39
CA ASN A 36 0.21 3.56 11.81
C ASN A 36 -0.07 2.13 11.33
N ILE A 37 0.20 1.83 10.06
CA ILE A 37 0.18 0.46 9.55
C ILE A 37 1.62 -0.04 9.52
N GLU A 38 1.84 -1.20 10.12
CA GLU A 38 3.12 -1.90 10.10
C GLU A 38 3.22 -2.79 8.86
N PHE A 39 4.35 -2.66 8.18
CA PHE A 39 4.71 -3.40 6.99
C PHE A 39 6.02 -4.15 7.25
N SER A 40 6.14 -5.35 6.73
CA SER A 40 7.38 -6.14 6.86
C SER A 40 8.41 -5.76 5.80
N SER A 41 7.98 -5.25 4.65
CA SER A 41 8.87 -4.65 3.66
C SER A 41 8.15 -3.61 2.81
N ILE A 42 8.93 -2.67 2.27
CA ILE A 42 8.49 -1.72 1.25
C ILE A 42 9.50 -1.77 0.11
N GLU A 43 8.99 -1.96 -1.09
CA GLU A 43 9.78 -1.93 -2.31
C GLU A 43 9.32 -0.76 -3.18
N ILE A 44 10.28 0.07 -3.58
CA ILE A 44 10.12 1.02 -4.66
C ILE A 44 10.42 0.27 -5.96
N THR A 45 9.39 -0.24 -6.62
CA THR A 45 9.56 -0.98 -7.88
C THR A 45 9.36 -0.07 -9.08
N ASP A 46 10.35 -0.01 -9.98
CA ASP A 46 10.14 0.46 -11.35
C ASP A 46 9.13 -0.46 -12.04
N PHE A 47 8.15 0.15 -12.69
CA PHE A 47 7.02 -0.61 -13.18
C PHE A 47 6.95 -0.59 -14.69
N GLN A 48 7.32 -1.73 -15.28
CA GLN A 48 7.39 -1.93 -16.74
C GLN A 48 8.23 -0.88 -17.48
N GLY A 49 9.33 -0.41 -16.86
CA GLY A 49 10.23 0.57 -17.48
C GLY A 49 9.67 1.99 -17.51
N ILE A 50 8.54 2.27 -16.84
CA ILE A 50 8.08 3.63 -16.61
C ILE A 50 8.78 4.17 -15.37
N PRO A 51 9.53 5.28 -15.48
CA PRO A 51 10.25 5.86 -14.36
C PRO A 51 9.32 6.16 -13.18
N PHE A 52 9.75 5.79 -11.98
CA PHE A 52 9.02 5.98 -10.71
C PHE A 52 8.32 7.34 -10.56
N ALA A 53 8.95 8.41 -11.04
CA ALA A 53 8.43 9.78 -11.05
C ALA A 53 7.04 9.96 -11.73
N LYS A 54 6.58 9.00 -12.54
CA LYS A 54 5.33 9.11 -13.31
C LYS A 54 4.13 8.35 -12.71
N HIS A 55 4.36 7.36 -11.83
CA HIS A 55 3.28 6.51 -11.28
C HIS A 55 3.57 6.09 -9.84
N LEU A 56 3.97 7.05 -9.01
CA LEU A 56 4.50 6.88 -7.66
C LEU A 56 3.61 6.01 -6.73
N ASN A 57 3.77 4.69 -6.79
CA ASN A 57 3.14 3.73 -5.89
C ASN A 57 4.24 2.94 -5.16
N LEU A 58 4.05 2.69 -3.86
CA LEU A 58 4.89 1.81 -3.05
C LEU A 58 4.29 0.42 -3.06
N LYS A 59 5.10 -0.59 -3.37
CA LYS A 59 4.74 -1.98 -3.11
C LYS A 59 5.04 -2.26 -1.64
N VAL A 60 4.03 -2.62 -0.88
CA VAL A 60 4.12 -2.86 0.57
C VAL A 60 3.75 -4.31 0.88
N HIS A 61 4.50 -4.92 1.79
CA HIS A 61 4.25 -6.27 2.27
C HIS A 61 3.79 -6.23 3.74
N ILE A 62 2.79 -7.05 4.07
CA ILE A 62 2.23 -7.16 5.41
C ILE A 62 2.32 -8.62 5.84
N ASP A 63 2.95 -8.87 6.99
CA ASP A 63 3.02 -10.20 7.60
C ASP A 63 1.70 -10.54 8.33
N GLY A 64 1.35 -11.83 8.38
CA GLY A 64 0.14 -12.30 9.07
C GLY A 64 -1.12 -12.26 8.22
N ASP A 65 -2.24 -11.86 8.83
CA ASP A 65 -3.58 -11.93 8.21
C ASP A 65 -3.82 -10.88 7.11
N GLY A 66 -2.81 -10.04 6.82
CA GLY A 66 -2.83 -9.08 5.72
C GLY A 66 -3.96 -8.06 5.83
N ILE A 67 -4.25 -7.39 4.71
CA ILE A 67 -5.48 -6.60 4.55
C ILE A 67 -6.41 -7.44 3.67
N VAL A 68 -7.70 -7.45 4.03
CA VAL A 68 -8.74 -8.17 3.28
C VAL A 68 -9.31 -7.25 2.20
N SER A 69 -9.38 -7.71 0.96
CA SER A 69 -10.02 -6.95 -0.12
C SER A 69 -11.53 -6.81 0.09
N ASN A 70 -12.14 -5.90 -0.66
CA ASN A 70 -13.59 -5.80 -0.81
C ASN A 70 -14.27 -7.09 -1.32
N GLN A 71 -13.52 -8.07 -1.84
CA GLN A 71 -14.01 -9.40 -2.24
C GLN A 71 -13.81 -10.47 -1.16
N GLY A 72 -13.25 -10.13 0.00
CA GLY A 72 -12.97 -11.09 1.07
C GLY A 72 -11.66 -11.87 0.88
N ASN A 73 -10.83 -11.49 -0.10
CA ASN A 73 -9.55 -12.15 -0.35
C ASN A 73 -8.48 -11.60 0.58
N GLN A 74 -7.75 -12.49 1.23
CA GLN A 74 -6.58 -12.15 2.03
C GLN A 74 -5.38 -11.91 1.11
N ILE A 75 -4.80 -10.70 1.20
CA ILE A 75 -3.72 -10.27 0.33
C ILE A 75 -2.62 -9.66 1.20
N ASN A 76 -1.40 -10.16 1.00
CA ASN A 76 -0.23 -9.75 1.79
C ASN A 76 0.65 -8.75 1.04
N THR A 77 0.42 -8.55 -0.26
CA THR A 77 1.18 -7.58 -1.08
C THR A 77 0.22 -6.58 -1.68
N TRP A 78 0.45 -5.31 -1.37
CA TRP A 78 -0.39 -4.21 -1.82
C TRP A 78 0.43 -3.10 -2.46
N PHE A 79 -0.25 -2.26 -3.21
CA PHE A 79 0.28 -1.04 -3.77
C PHE A 79 -0.50 0.15 -3.19
N ILE A 80 0.22 1.14 -2.71
CA ILE A 80 -0.33 2.40 -2.20
C ILE A 80 0.30 3.57 -2.93
N SER A 81 -0.43 4.67 -3.08
CA SER A 81 0.11 5.91 -3.66
C SER A 81 1.10 6.55 -2.69
N VAL A 82 2.25 7.04 -3.17
CA VAL A 82 3.18 7.78 -2.30
C VAL A 82 2.57 9.10 -1.82
N ASN A 83 1.63 9.67 -2.58
CA ASN A 83 0.98 10.94 -2.21
C ASN A 83 0.08 10.77 -0.98
N ASP A 84 -0.31 9.53 -0.68
CA ASP A 84 -1.10 9.19 0.48
C ASP A 84 -0.20 8.99 1.71
N VAL A 85 1.13 8.99 1.57
CA VAL A 85 2.10 8.76 2.65
C VAL A 85 2.77 10.08 3.06
N SER A 86 2.65 10.43 4.35
CA SER A 86 3.28 11.61 4.94
C SER A 86 4.64 11.31 5.58
N GLN A 87 4.82 10.09 6.11
CA GLN A 87 6.06 9.70 6.77
C GLN A 87 6.31 8.18 6.63
N ILE A 88 7.60 7.82 6.55
CA ILE A 88 8.09 6.45 6.63
C ILE A 88 9.05 6.36 7.81
N LYS A 89 8.86 5.39 8.71
CA LYS A 89 9.78 5.07 9.82
C LYS A 89 10.14 3.59 9.78
N CYS A 90 11.40 3.27 10.07
CA CYS A 90 11.85 1.88 10.24
C CYS A 90 12.11 1.65 11.72
N ASP A 91 11.33 0.77 12.35
CA ASP A 91 11.54 0.38 13.74
C ASP A 91 12.51 -0.81 13.77
N SER A 92 13.61 -0.60 14.51
CA SER A 92 14.78 -1.49 14.58
C SER A 92 14.54 -2.67 15.50
#